data_AF-A0A252A0S4-F1
#
_entry.id   AF-A0A252A0S4-F1
#
_cell.length_a   1.000
_cell.length_b   1.000
_cell.length_c   1.000
_cell.angle_alpha   90.00
_cell.angle_beta   90.00
_cell.angle_gamma   90.00
#
_symmetry.space_group_name_H-M   'P 1'
#
loop_
_entity.id
_entity.type
_entity.pdbx_description
1 polymer ?
#
loop_
_entity_poly.entity_id
_entity_poly.type
_entity_poly.pdbx_seq_one_letter_code
_entity_poly.pdbx_strand_id
1 'polypeptide(L)'
;MKKETAFIIGFLVLTIGTAALIWTFALPNLKPVTFPQVASGEIEVGPMRHKRALTAEEVSTINTWLADHKGGWGPLSRTPPSSGDSRVALKDTNGQEVLDLTLWTGISTADWNATVFVESPDGSKVHVETFDEKQFAPLRLLVDRHKFNRTAFP
;
A
#
# COMPACT_ATOMS: atom_id res chain seq x y z
N MET A 1 -9.99 -49.08 22.10
CA MET A 1 -9.66 -47.67 22.42
C MET A 1 -10.52 -47.21 23.58
N LYS A 2 -9.96 -46.44 24.53
CA LYS A 2 -10.73 -45.84 25.63
C LYS A 2 -11.61 -44.72 25.09
N LYS A 3 -12.78 -44.47 25.69
CA LYS A 3 -13.71 -43.40 25.29
C LYS A 3 -13.03 -42.03 25.26
N GLU A 4 -12.14 -41.77 26.21
CA GLU A 4 -11.33 -40.54 26.28
C GLU A 4 -10.47 -40.34 25.03
N THR A 5 -9.86 -41.42 24.51
CA THR A 5 -9.04 -41.36 23.29
C THR A 5 -9.88 -40.97 22.07
N ALA A 6 -11.13 -41.46 21.98
CA ALA A 6 -12.03 -41.11 20.88
C ALA A 6 -12.45 -39.63 20.91
N PHE A 7 -12.72 -39.08 22.11
CA PHE A 7 -13.03 -37.65 22.26
C PHE A 7 -11.85 -36.74 21.88
N ILE A 8 -10.64 -37.10 22.29
CA ILE A 8 -9.42 -36.34 21.94
C ILE A 8 -9.20 -36.35 20.43
N ILE A 9 -9.36 -37.51 19.78
CA ILE A 9 -9.22 -37.61 18.31
C ILE A 9 -10.28 -36.78 17.60
N GLY A 10 -11.54 -36.83 18.05
CA GLY A 10 -12.62 -36.03 17.47
C GLY A 10 -12.35 -34.52 17.57
N PHE A 11 -11.89 -34.06 18.72
CA PHE A 11 -11.51 -32.66 18.92
C PHE A 11 -10.32 -32.24 18.04
N LEU A 12 -9.31 -33.10 17.93
CA LEU A 12 -8.14 -32.85 17.08
C LEU A 12 -8.52 -32.75 15.59
N VAL A 13 -9.36 -33.66 15.10
CA VAL A 13 -9.84 -33.64 13.70
C VAL A 13 -10.64 -32.38 13.43
N LEU A 14 -11.51 -31.97 14.35
CA LEU A 14 -12.32 -30.76 14.20
C LEU A 14 -11.44 -29.50 14.18
N THR A 15 -10.48 -29.39 15.10
CA THR A 15 -9.59 -28.23 15.18
C THR A 15 -8.64 -28.13 13.98
N ILE A 16 -7.92 -29.21 13.65
CA ILE A 16 -7.00 -29.23 12.51
C ILE A 16 -7.79 -29.10 11.20
N GLY A 17 -8.92 -29.79 11.06
CA GLY A 17 -9.75 -29.74 9.86
C GLY A 17 -10.29 -28.34 9.60
N THR A 18 -10.75 -27.64 10.64
CA THR A 18 -11.22 -26.26 10.52
C THR A 18 -10.07 -25.32 10.16
N ALA A 19 -8.91 -25.44 10.83
CA ALA A 19 -7.75 -24.62 10.51
C ALA A 19 -7.25 -24.85 9.07
N ALA A 20 -7.18 -26.11 8.63
CA ALA A 20 -6.79 -26.46 7.26
C ALA A 20 -7.77 -25.89 6.23
N LEU A 21 -9.08 -25.98 6.49
CA LEU A 21 -10.11 -25.39 5.64
C LEU A 21 -9.97 -23.86 5.55
N ILE A 22 -9.70 -23.18 6.67
CA ILE A 22 -9.46 -21.72 6.64
C ILE A 22 -8.23 -21.40 5.76
N TRP A 23 -7.15 -22.16 5.92
CA TRP A 23 -5.92 -21.94 5.15
C TRP A 23 -6.06 -22.21 3.66
N THR A 24 -6.94 -23.12 3.20
CA THR A 24 -7.17 -23.31 1.76
C THR A 24 -7.80 -22.10 1.10
N PHE A 25 -8.61 -21.31 1.84
CA PHE A 25 -9.16 -20.04 1.35
C PHE A 25 -8.22 -18.85 1.58
N ALA A 26 -7.39 -18.88 2.62
CA ALA A 26 -6.49 -17.77 2.96
C ALA A 26 -5.18 -17.78 2.14
N LEU A 27 -4.54 -18.94 1.93
CA LEU A 27 -3.25 -19.06 1.23
C LEU A 27 -3.23 -18.40 -0.17
N PRO A 28 -4.27 -18.54 -1.01
CA PRO A 28 -4.28 -17.90 -2.32
C PRO A 28 -4.19 -16.37 -2.28
N ASN A 29 -4.64 -15.75 -1.18
CA ASN A 29 -4.63 -14.30 -0.98
C ASN A 29 -3.29 -13.77 -0.43
N LEU A 30 -2.36 -14.65 -0.03
CA LEU A 30 -1.03 -14.27 0.49
C LEU A 30 0.04 -14.15 -0.60
N LYS A 31 -0.37 -13.96 -1.86
CA LYS A 31 0.58 -13.78 -2.97
C LYS A 31 1.20 -12.38 -2.88
N PRO A 32 2.52 -12.26 -3.16
CA PRO A 32 3.13 -10.95 -3.29
C PRO A 32 2.40 -10.12 -4.35
N VAL A 33 2.15 -8.86 -4.03
CA VAL A 33 1.59 -7.90 -4.98
C VAL A 33 2.64 -7.59 -6.04
N THR A 34 2.22 -7.57 -7.29
CA THR A 34 3.06 -7.22 -8.43
C THR A 34 2.57 -5.93 -9.04
N PHE A 35 3.38 -4.88 -8.95
CA PHE A 35 3.10 -3.58 -9.56
C PHE A 35 3.71 -3.51 -10.98
N PRO A 36 3.02 -2.91 -11.96
CA PRO A 36 3.59 -2.70 -13.28
C PRO A 36 4.71 -1.65 -13.24
N GLN A 37 5.61 -1.71 -14.22
CA GLN A 37 6.65 -0.69 -14.40
C GLN A 37 6.02 0.62 -14.90
N VAL A 38 6.45 1.73 -14.32
CA VAL A 38 5.97 3.07 -14.68
C VAL A 38 7.04 3.82 -15.45
N ALA A 39 6.63 4.59 -16.46
CA ALA A 39 7.55 5.35 -17.32
C ALA A 39 7.47 6.86 -17.08
N SER A 40 6.32 7.34 -16.62
CA SER A 40 6.10 8.76 -16.31
C SER A 40 4.98 8.91 -15.27
N GLY A 41 4.77 10.13 -14.80
CA GLY A 41 3.65 10.43 -13.93
C GLY A 41 3.59 11.90 -13.55
N GLU A 42 2.51 12.24 -12.86
CA GLU A 42 2.29 13.56 -12.28
C GLU A 42 2.03 13.42 -10.79
N ILE A 43 2.58 14.34 -10.01
CA ILE A 43 2.34 14.43 -8.57
C ILE A 43 1.59 15.72 -8.25
N GLU A 44 0.60 15.59 -7.39
CA GLU A 44 -0.22 16.66 -6.84
C GLU A 44 0.04 16.75 -5.34
N VAL A 45 0.54 17.90 -4.85
CA VAL A 45 1.00 18.04 -3.45
C VAL A 45 0.22 19.12 -2.69
N GLY A 46 -0.12 18.81 -1.44
CA GLY A 46 -0.56 19.76 -0.42
C GLY A 46 -1.98 20.29 -0.62
N PRO A 47 -2.49 21.15 0.30
CA PRO A 47 -3.88 21.62 0.26
C PRO A 47 -4.21 22.45 -0.99
N MET A 48 -3.21 23.07 -1.61
CA MET A 48 -3.36 23.82 -2.87
C MET A 48 -3.19 22.96 -4.13
N ARG A 49 -3.01 21.63 -3.98
CA ARG A 49 -2.97 20.66 -5.07
C ARG A 49 -2.04 21.04 -6.22
N HIS A 50 -0.83 21.45 -5.89
CA HIS A 50 0.14 21.83 -6.92
C HIS A 50 0.55 20.62 -7.73
N LYS A 51 0.24 20.66 -9.03
CA LYS A 51 0.53 19.59 -9.99
C LYS A 51 1.87 19.83 -10.68
N ARG A 52 2.65 18.78 -10.82
CA ARG A 52 3.88 18.78 -11.63
C ARG A 52 4.15 17.40 -12.21
N ALA A 53 4.90 17.35 -13.29
CA ALA A 53 5.46 16.10 -13.79
C ALA A 53 6.54 15.56 -12.83
N LEU A 54 6.64 14.23 -12.77
CA LEU A 54 7.76 13.54 -12.12
C LEU A 54 9.02 13.61 -13.00
N THR A 55 10.18 13.73 -12.38
CA THR A 55 11.47 13.59 -13.09
C THR A 55 11.80 12.12 -13.34
N ALA A 56 12.74 11.84 -14.25
CA ALA A 56 13.20 10.48 -14.52
C ALA A 56 13.78 9.78 -13.26
N GLU A 57 14.49 10.53 -12.42
CA GLU A 57 15.00 10.03 -11.13
C GLU A 57 13.89 9.67 -10.15
N GLU A 58 12.81 10.46 -10.12
CA GLU A 58 11.64 10.20 -9.27
C GLU A 58 10.88 8.96 -9.75
N VAL A 59 10.69 8.82 -11.07
CA VAL A 59 10.11 7.61 -11.67
C VAL A 59 10.96 6.37 -11.35
N SER A 60 12.28 6.46 -11.46
CA SER A 60 13.18 5.37 -11.09
C SER A 60 13.07 5.03 -9.61
N THR A 61 12.96 6.04 -8.73
CA THR A 61 12.81 5.86 -7.29
C THR A 61 11.52 5.11 -6.96
N ILE A 62 10.41 5.49 -7.60
CA ILE A 62 9.11 4.82 -7.43
C ILE A 62 9.17 3.37 -7.91
N ASN A 63 9.75 3.11 -9.09
CA ASN A 63 9.89 1.75 -9.61
C ASN A 63 10.72 0.85 -8.68
N THR A 64 11.85 1.35 -8.17
CA THR A 64 12.67 0.62 -7.18
C THR A 64 11.86 0.35 -5.91
N TRP A 65 11.18 1.38 -5.39
CA TRP A 65 10.38 1.25 -4.18
C TRP A 65 9.26 0.22 -4.33
N LEU A 66 8.51 0.24 -5.44
CA LEU A 66 7.46 -0.75 -5.73
C LEU A 66 8.02 -2.16 -5.91
N ALA A 67 9.23 -2.29 -6.46
CA ALA A 67 9.90 -3.59 -6.62
C ALA A 67 10.35 -4.19 -5.28
N ASP A 68 10.73 -3.35 -4.33
CA ASP A 68 11.18 -3.79 -2.99
C ASP A 68 10.00 -4.11 -2.06
N HIS A 69 8.83 -3.49 -2.25
CA HIS A 69 7.67 -3.61 -1.36
C HIS A 69 6.55 -4.46 -1.97
N LYS A 70 6.80 -5.77 -2.10
CA LYS A 70 5.83 -6.73 -2.68
C LYS A 70 4.88 -7.38 -1.66
N GLY A 71 5.06 -7.17 -0.37
CA GLY A 71 4.28 -7.83 0.68
C GLY A 71 4.03 -6.91 1.87
N GLY A 72 3.14 -7.33 2.77
CA GLY A 72 2.65 -6.52 3.89
C GLY A 72 1.32 -5.83 3.59
N TRP A 73 1.00 -5.67 2.30
CA TRP A 73 -0.21 -4.99 1.83
C TRP A 73 -1.47 -5.55 2.48
N GLY A 74 -2.15 -4.68 3.23
CA GLY A 74 -3.36 -5.03 3.94
C GLY A 74 -4.47 -5.41 2.97
N PRO A 75 -5.15 -6.55 3.16
CA PRO A 75 -6.35 -6.85 2.43
C PRO A 75 -7.47 -6.07 3.11
N LEU A 76 -7.81 -4.89 2.61
CA LEU A 76 -9.09 -4.24 2.91
C LEU A 76 -9.24 -3.02 2.02
N SER A 77 -10.28 -3.07 1.20
CA SER A 77 -10.94 -1.98 0.49
C SER A 77 -11.43 -0.91 1.47
N ARG A 78 -10.51 -0.29 2.21
CA ARG A 78 -10.77 0.97 2.88
C ARG A 78 -10.65 2.03 1.80
N THR A 79 -11.77 2.66 1.47
CA THR A 79 -11.72 3.93 0.77
C THR A 79 -10.85 4.86 1.60
N PRO A 80 -9.79 5.45 1.04
CA PRO A 80 -8.96 6.38 1.78
C PRO A 80 -9.86 7.50 2.35
N PRO A 81 -9.71 7.86 3.64
CA PRO A 81 -10.63 8.78 4.32
C PRO A 81 -10.62 10.19 3.72
N SER A 82 -9.57 10.53 2.97
CA SER A 82 -9.47 11.70 2.11
C SER A 82 -8.51 11.40 0.96
N SER A 83 -8.23 12.40 0.13
CA SER A 83 -7.25 12.34 -0.95
C SER A 83 -5.77 12.26 -0.54
N GLY A 84 -5.47 12.13 0.75
CA GLY A 84 -4.11 12.17 1.29
C GLY A 84 -3.41 13.53 1.14
N ASP A 85 -2.13 13.55 1.49
CA ASP A 85 -1.25 14.73 1.38
C ASP A 85 -0.76 14.94 -0.03
N SER A 86 -0.62 13.86 -0.79
CA SER A 86 -0.24 13.90 -2.20
C SER A 86 -0.84 12.75 -2.98
N ARG A 87 -1.19 13.01 -4.23
CA ARG A 87 -1.59 11.98 -5.20
C ARG A 87 -0.58 11.91 -6.32
N VAL A 88 -0.20 10.70 -6.73
CA VAL A 88 0.74 10.44 -7.82
C VAL A 88 0.03 9.58 -8.86
N ALA A 89 -0.29 10.17 -10.01
CA ALA A 89 -0.84 9.43 -11.14
C ALA A 89 0.31 8.91 -12.00
N LEU A 90 0.41 7.59 -12.16
CA LEU A 90 1.52 6.91 -12.83
C LEU A 90 1.08 6.28 -14.15
N LYS A 91 1.92 6.46 -15.17
CA LYS A 91 1.66 6.04 -16.55
C LYS A 91 2.73 5.08 -17.06
N ASP A 92 2.32 4.15 -17.92
CA ASP A 92 3.22 3.22 -18.61
C ASP A 92 3.98 3.89 -19.77
N THR A 93 4.75 3.11 -20.53
CA THR A 93 5.50 3.61 -21.70
C THR A 93 4.61 4.10 -22.85
N ASN A 94 3.33 3.72 -22.86
CA ASN A 94 2.34 4.17 -23.85
C ASN A 94 1.59 5.43 -23.38
N GLY A 95 1.86 5.92 -22.17
CA GLY A 95 1.15 7.04 -21.57
C GLY A 95 -0.21 6.68 -20.96
N GLN A 96 -0.53 5.38 -20.85
CA GLN A 96 -1.74 4.91 -20.19
C GLN A 96 -1.54 4.92 -18.68
N GLU A 97 -2.51 5.46 -17.94
CA GLU A 97 -2.52 5.40 -16.48
C GLU A 97 -2.64 3.95 -16.01
N VAL A 98 -1.75 3.55 -15.11
CA VAL A 98 -1.62 2.17 -14.64
C VAL A 98 -1.67 2.02 -13.13
N LEU A 99 -1.28 3.06 -12.39
CA LEU A 99 -1.49 3.13 -10.94
C LEU A 99 -1.72 4.57 -10.49
N ASP A 100 -2.47 4.69 -9.41
CA ASP A 100 -2.55 5.88 -8.58
C ASP A 100 -1.89 5.59 -7.22
N LEU A 101 -1.05 6.49 -6.73
CA LEU A 101 -0.54 6.45 -5.36
C LEU A 101 -1.13 7.60 -4.56
N THR A 102 -1.70 7.30 -3.40
CA THR A 102 -2.02 8.33 -2.39
C THR A 102 -1.05 8.23 -1.23
N LEU A 103 -0.32 9.31 -0.98
CA LEU A 103 0.71 9.41 0.04
C LEU A 103 0.19 10.23 1.23
N TRP A 104 0.35 9.68 2.43
CA TRP A 104 0.11 10.37 3.70
C TRP A 104 1.46 10.65 4.35
N THR A 105 1.99 11.84 4.12
CA THR A 105 3.32 12.23 4.60
C THR A 105 3.30 12.80 6.02
N GLY A 106 2.12 13.16 6.50
CA GLY A 106 1.86 13.80 7.79
C GLY A 106 1.68 15.31 7.71
N ILE A 107 1.37 15.84 6.53
CA ILE A 107 1.02 17.26 6.35
C ILE A 107 -0.43 17.50 6.79
N SER A 108 -1.35 16.55 6.55
CA SER A 108 -2.80 16.69 6.77
C SER A 108 -3.27 16.41 8.20
N THR A 109 -2.37 16.31 9.19
CA THR A 109 -2.73 16.05 10.61
C THR A 109 -3.62 14.81 10.83
N ALA A 110 -3.49 13.78 9.99
CA ALA A 110 -4.27 12.55 10.10
C ALA A 110 -3.44 11.42 10.73
N ASP A 111 -4.09 10.45 11.38
CA ASP A 111 -3.46 9.28 12.02
C ASP A 111 -2.79 8.28 11.04
N TRP A 112 -2.54 8.68 9.80
CA TRP A 112 -2.15 7.83 8.68
C TRP A 112 -0.75 8.14 8.17
N ASN A 113 0.09 8.79 8.97
CA ASN A 113 1.46 9.15 8.61
C ASN A 113 2.25 7.93 8.10
N ALA A 114 3.04 8.14 7.05
CA ALA A 114 3.82 7.11 6.35
C ALA A 114 2.97 5.97 5.74
N THR A 115 1.71 6.26 5.42
CA THR A 115 0.82 5.30 4.74
C THR A 115 0.75 5.59 3.25
N VAL A 116 0.79 4.52 2.45
CA VAL A 116 0.61 4.55 1.00
C VAL A 116 -0.64 3.77 0.65
N PHE A 117 -1.48 4.36 -0.19
CA PHE A 117 -2.50 3.63 -0.92
C PHE A 117 -2.03 3.49 -2.37
N VAL A 118 -2.13 2.28 -2.90
CA VAL A 118 -1.87 1.98 -4.31
C VAL A 118 -3.18 1.52 -4.94
N GLU A 119 -3.66 2.28 -5.90
CA GLU A 119 -4.96 2.07 -6.54
C GLU A 119 -4.76 1.78 -8.02
N SER A 120 -5.58 0.88 -8.57
CA SER A 120 -5.76 0.81 -10.01
C SER A 120 -6.53 2.05 -10.50
N PRO A 121 -6.35 2.49 -11.76
CA PRO A 121 -7.00 3.71 -12.27
C PRO A 121 -8.54 3.65 -12.23
N ASP A 122 -9.10 2.45 -12.26
CA ASP A 122 -10.54 2.18 -12.14
C ASP A 122 -11.02 2.06 -10.68
N GLY A 123 -10.12 2.18 -9.69
CA GLY A 123 -10.38 2.03 -8.26
C GLY A 123 -10.74 0.62 -7.81
N SER A 124 -10.67 -0.38 -8.70
CA SER A 124 -11.10 -1.76 -8.41
C SER A 124 -10.16 -2.51 -7.47
N LYS A 125 -8.88 -2.13 -7.45
CA LYS A 125 -7.84 -2.70 -6.59
C LYS A 125 -7.21 -1.59 -5.77
N VAL A 126 -7.29 -1.73 -4.45
CA VAL A 126 -6.68 -0.81 -3.50
C VAL A 126 -5.81 -1.63 -2.57
N HIS A 127 -4.52 -1.32 -2.53
CA HIS A 127 -3.57 -1.85 -1.57
C HIS A 127 -3.21 -0.74 -0.60
N VAL A 128 -3.18 -1.05 0.69
CA VAL A 128 -2.82 -0.08 1.73
C VAL A 128 -1.76 -0.65 2.63
N GLU A 129 -0.76 0.16 2.94
CA GLU A 129 0.25 -0.19 3.93
C GLU A 129 0.87 1.04 4.59
N THR A 130 1.10 0.92 5.90
CA THR A 130 1.86 1.87 6.70
C THR A 130 3.28 1.36 6.85
N PHE A 131 4.24 2.19 6.46
CA PHE A 131 5.65 1.84 6.42
C PHE A 131 6.39 2.46 7.61
N ASP A 132 7.56 1.91 7.93
CA ASP A 132 8.48 2.63 8.80
C ASP A 132 9.03 3.88 8.09
N GLU A 133 9.57 4.80 8.87
CA GLU A 133 10.08 6.08 8.37
C GLU A 133 11.20 5.95 7.34
N LYS A 134 12.01 4.88 7.42
CA LYS A 134 13.13 4.64 6.49
C LYS A 134 12.63 4.15 5.14
N GLN A 135 11.67 3.23 5.14
CA GLN A 135 11.02 2.68 3.98
C GLN A 135 10.18 3.72 3.25
N PHE A 136 9.54 4.64 3.99
CA PHE A 136 8.72 5.71 3.42
C PHE A 136 9.53 6.92 2.92
N ALA A 137 10.76 7.12 3.43
CA ALA A 137 11.58 8.29 3.12
C ALA A 137 11.73 8.61 1.61
N PRO A 138 11.96 7.64 0.71
CA PRO A 138 12.08 7.91 -0.72
C PRO A 138 10.80 8.55 -1.32
N LEU A 139 9.63 8.07 -0.91
CA LEU A 139 8.35 8.63 -1.36
C LEU A 139 8.09 10.01 -0.74
N ARG A 140 8.49 10.22 0.52
CA ARG A 140 8.36 11.52 1.17
C ARG A 140 9.19 12.61 0.46
N LEU A 141 10.37 12.27 -0.06
CA LEU A 141 11.20 13.22 -0.82
C LEU A 141 10.54 13.73 -2.12
N LEU A 142 9.59 12.97 -2.68
CA LEU A 142 8.80 13.42 -3.84
C LEU A 142 7.92 14.62 -3.49
N VAL A 143 7.41 14.63 -2.26
CA VAL A 143 6.48 15.63 -1.72
C VAL A 143 7.24 16.84 -1.15
N ASP A 144 8.32 16.58 -0.42
CA ASP A 144 9.04 17.57 0.39
C ASP A 144 10.13 18.38 -0.35
N ARG A 145 10.09 18.43 -1.70
CA ARG A 145 10.93 19.39 -2.45
C ARG A 145 10.61 20.85 -2.11
N HIS A 146 9.55 21.12 -1.35
CA HIS A 146 9.26 22.38 -0.70
C HIS A 146 9.33 22.16 0.82
N LYS A 147 10.03 23.02 1.56
CA LYS A 147 10.11 22.93 3.03
C LYS A 147 8.73 23.16 3.65
N PHE A 148 7.97 22.11 3.88
CA PHE A 148 6.77 22.18 4.71
C PHE A 148 7.16 21.99 6.18
N ASN A 149 6.72 22.89 7.05
CA ASN A 149 6.88 22.72 8.49
C ASN A 149 6.00 21.57 8.93
N ARG A 150 6.60 20.46 9.36
CA ARG A 150 5.89 19.30 9.90
C ARG A 150 5.49 19.61 11.34
N THR A 151 4.23 19.42 11.68
CA THR A 151 3.79 19.50 13.08
C THR A 151 4.29 18.25 13.80
N ALA A 152 5.19 18.43 14.78
CA ALA A 152 5.52 17.38 15.72
C ALA A 152 4.27 17.12 16.59
N PHE A 153 3.76 15.89 16.57
CA PHE A 153 2.73 15.47 17.51
C PHE A 153 3.40 15.25 18.89
N PRO A 154 2.80 15.70 20.01
CA PRO A 154 3.27 15.37 21.36
C PRO A 154 3.07 13.90 21.73
#